data_AF-B8LYN3-F1
#
_entry.id   AF-B8LYN3-F1
#
_cell.length_a   1.000
_cell.length_b   1.000
_cell.length_c   1.000
_cell.angle_alpha   90.00
_cell.angle_beta   90.00
_cell.angle_gamma   90.00
#
_symmetry.space_group_name_H-M   'P 1'
#
loop_
_entity.id
_entity.type
_entity.pdbx_description
1 polymer ?
#
loop_
_entity_poly.entity_id
_entity_poly.type
_entity_poly.pdbx_seq_one_letter_code
_entity_poly.pdbx_strand_id
1 'polypeptide(L)'
;MENIYKHYQSFAFSLFGSTAVLKGDKNGSKSTDIPSFTDSDWQRLSQIHRILTKFNELTLFVSKRRPQISLAIPVYYGLYDLLSEGSELQGSFKELDPDIASALKEGLKKYMKYYTFMDESEIYYTVLILDPRVKGDLILKELEDKEAGNLILQATHDSLHQKYLPTRSELPTPCRYFADIV
;
A
#
# COMPACT_ATOMS: atom_id res chain seq x y z
N MET A 1 10.28 1.07 16.44
CA MET A 1 10.08 1.80 15.17
C MET A 1 11.08 1.37 14.07
N GLU A 2 12.37 1.19 14.37
CA GLU A 2 13.37 0.70 13.37
C GLU A 2 13.12 -0.71 12.82
N ASN A 3 12.44 -1.57 13.58
CA ASN A 3 12.25 -2.98 13.20
C ASN A 3 11.22 -3.18 12.06
N ILE A 4 10.26 -2.26 11.95
CA ILE A 4 9.20 -2.29 10.94
C ILE A 4 9.76 -1.88 9.58
N TYR A 5 10.62 -0.85 9.53
CA TYR A 5 11.29 -0.42 8.30
C TYR A 5 12.20 -1.50 7.70
N LYS A 6 12.91 -2.26 8.54
CA LYS A 6 13.72 -3.42 8.10
C LYS A 6 12.86 -4.53 7.50
N HIS A 7 11.66 -4.76 8.05
CA HIS A 7 10.71 -5.73 7.51
C HIS A 7 10.10 -5.28 6.17
N TYR A 8 9.78 -3.99 6.00
CA TYR A 8 9.31 -3.46 4.71
C TYR A 8 10.38 -3.50 3.61
N GLN A 9 11.63 -3.16 3.92
CA GLN A 9 12.73 -3.30 2.96
C GLN A 9 13.00 -4.78 2.62
N SER A 10 12.93 -5.68 3.60
CA SER A 10 13.03 -7.13 3.37
C SER A 10 11.87 -7.67 2.52
N PHE A 11 10.66 -7.13 2.69
CA PHE A 11 9.49 -7.47 1.89
C PHE A 11 9.66 -7.06 0.42
N ALA A 12 10.15 -5.84 0.14
CA ALA A 12 10.48 -5.38 -1.21
C ALA A 12 11.64 -6.17 -1.84
N PHE A 13 12.72 -6.44 -1.09
CA PHE A 13 13.85 -7.25 -1.56
C PHE A 13 13.45 -8.71 -1.82
N SER A 14 12.50 -9.27 -1.08
CA SER A 14 12.04 -10.66 -1.25
C SER A 14 11.00 -10.84 -2.36
N LEU A 15 10.25 -9.79 -2.74
CA LEU A 15 9.30 -9.84 -3.85
C LEU A 15 9.98 -9.80 -5.22
N PHE A 16 11.15 -9.16 -5.32
CA PHE A 16 11.92 -9.04 -6.57
C PHE A 16 13.26 -9.78 -6.54
N GLY A 17 13.75 -10.17 -5.37
CA GLY A 17 14.97 -10.93 -5.17
C GLY A 17 14.68 -12.41 -5.04
N SER A 18 14.24 -13.04 -6.13
CA SER A 18 14.49 -14.46 -6.32
C SER A 18 15.17 -14.62 -7.67
N THR A 19 16.41 -15.10 -7.59
CA THR A 19 17.36 -15.28 -8.67
C THR A 19 16.72 -15.93 -9.90
N ALA A 20 16.71 -15.21 -11.02
CA ALA A 20 16.67 -15.83 -12.33
C ALA A 20 17.91 -16.73 -12.42
N VAL A 21 17.74 -18.04 -12.21
CA VAL A 21 18.74 -19.04 -12.56
C VAL A 21 18.75 -19.10 -14.09
N LEU A 22 19.55 -18.23 -14.70
CA LEU A 22 19.93 -18.38 -16.10
C LEU A 22 20.70 -19.69 -16.21
N LYS A 23 20.05 -20.70 -16.77
CA LYS A 23 20.67 -21.97 -17.12
C LYS A 23 21.68 -21.70 -18.22
N GLY A 24 22.92 -21.41 -17.81
CA GLY A 24 24.03 -21.12 -18.69
C GLY A 24 24.38 -22.35 -19.51
N ASP A 25 24.11 -22.26 -20.81
CA ASP A 25 24.65 -23.18 -21.80
C ASP A 25 26.15 -22.89 -21.93
N LYS A 26 26.97 -23.92 -21.73
CA LYS A 26 28.42 -23.80 -21.80
C LYS A 26 28.82 -23.74 -23.27
N ASN A 27 29.03 -22.55 -23.81
CA ASN A 27 30.00 -22.32 -24.87
C ASN A 27 30.52 -20.88 -24.84
N GLY A 28 31.84 -20.76 -24.90
CA GLY A 28 32.55 -19.50 -24.70
C GLY A 28 32.40 -18.54 -25.88
N SER A 29 31.92 -17.34 -25.57
CA SER A 29 32.49 -16.08 -26.08
C SER A 29 32.08 -14.98 -25.10
N LYS A 30 33.06 -14.21 -24.61
CA LYS A 30 32.79 -13.03 -23.77
C LYS A 30 32.29 -11.91 -24.70
N SER A 31 31.00 -11.90 -25.00
CA SER A 31 30.33 -10.70 -25.49
C SER A 31 30.09 -9.77 -24.29
N THR A 32 30.72 -8.60 -24.31
CA THR A 32 30.54 -7.51 -23.33
C THR A 32 29.37 -6.60 -23.67
N ASP A 33 28.49 -7.01 -24.59
CA ASP A 33 27.33 -6.22 -24.98
C ASP A 33 26.09 -6.74 -24.24
N ILE A 34 25.42 -5.84 -23.52
CA ILE A 34 24.13 -6.14 -22.91
C ILE A 34 23.17 -6.46 -24.07
N PRO A 35 22.56 -7.67 -24.11
CA PRO A 35 21.63 -8.01 -25.16
C PRO A 35 20.48 -7.00 -25.20
N SER A 36 20.17 -6.49 -26.39
CA SER A 36 19.07 -5.55 -26.60
C SER A 36 17.74 -6.24 -26.32
N PHE A 37 16.87 -5.56 -25.56
CA PHE A 37 15.50 -6.02 -25.31
C PHE A 37 14.71 -6.17 -26.61
N THR A 38 13.99 -7.28 -26.71
CA THR A 38 13.02 -7.55 -27.78
C THR A 38 11.69 -6.84 -27.50
N ASP A 39 10.82 -6.72 -28.50
CA ASP A 39 9.47 -6.15 -28.31
C ASP A 39 8.65 -6.91 -27.26
N SER A 40 8.81 -8.24 -27.18
CA SER A 40 8.18 -9.05 -26.15
C SER A 40 8.70 -8.73 -24.74
N ASP A 41 9.99 -8.43 -24.61
CA ASP A 41 10.54 -8.04 -23.31
C ASP A 41 10.00 -6.68 -22.86
N TRP A 42 9.86 -5.73 -23.80
CA TRP A 42 9.26 -4.43 -23.51
C TRP A 42 7.78 -4.55 -23.15
N GLN A 43 7.02 -5.41 -23.83
CA GLN A 43 5.64 -5.71 -23.44
C GLN A 43 5.58 -6.32 -22.03
N ARG A 44 6.41 -7.31 -21.72
CA ARG A 44 6.48 -7.93 -20.40
C ARG A 44 6.84 -6.90 -19.32
N LEU A 45 7.82 -6.04 -19.58
CA LEU A 45 8.22 -4.98 -18.66
C LEU A 45 7.09 -3.96 -18.44
N SER A 46 6.35 -3.60 -19.49
CA SER A 46 5.18 -2.71 -19.39
C SER A 46 4.09 -3.32 -18.49
N GLN A 47 3.84 -4.63 -18.60
CA GLN A 47 2.91 -5.33 -17.72
C GLN A 47 3.37 -5.33 -16.26
N ILE A 48 4.65 -5.60 -16.01
CA ILE A 48 5.25 -5.52 -14.67
C ILE A 48 5.07 -4.10 -14.12
N HIS A 49 5.46 -3.08 -14.89
CA HIS A 49 5.33 -1.68 -14.50
C HIS A 49 3.89 -1.33 -14.12
N ARG A 50 2.90 -1.77 -14.90
CA ARG A 50 1.47 -1.54 -14.60
C ARG A 50 1.06 -2.09 -13.23
N ILE A 51 1.52 -3.28 -12.86
CA ILE A 51 1.25 -3.87 -11.55
C ILE A 51 1.95 -3.08 -10.45
N LEU A 52 3.24 -2.76 -10.65
CA LEU A 52 4.03 -2.01 -9.66
C LEU A 52 3.49 -0.62 -9.42
N THR A 53 2.93 0.03 -10.43
CA THR A 53 2.25 1.32 -10.28
C THR A 53 1.06 1.21 -9.33
N LYS A 54 0.16 0.23 -9.52
CA LYS A 54 -0.97 0.01 -8.60
C LYS A 54 -0.50 -0.34 -7.19
N PHE A 55 0.55 -1.16 -7.08
CA PHE A 55 1.15 -1.51 -5.80
C PHE A 55 1.72 -0.27 -5.09
N ASN A 56 2.40 0.59 -5.84
CA ASN A 56 2.94 1.85 -5.34
C ASN A 56 1.82 2.82 -4.94
N GLU A 57 0.74 2.93 -5.70
CA GLU A 57 -0.42 3.77 -5.34
C GLU A 57 -1.03 3.35 -3.99
N LEU A 58 -1.22 2.04 -3.77
CA LEU A 58 -1.74 1.50 -2.52
C LEU A 58 -0.78 1.72 -1.34
N THR A 59 0.53 1.57 -1.56
CA THR A 59 1.55 1.64 -0.49
C THR A 59 2.14 3.03 -0.27
N LEU A 60 1.95 3.96 -1.21
CA LEU A 60 2.32 5.36 -1.04
C LEU A 60 1.57 5.96 0.16
N PHE A 61 0.33 5.51 0.38
CA PHE A 61 -0.47 5.97 1.51
C PHE A 61 0.21 5.73 2.87
N VAL A 62 0.75 4.53 3.08
CA VAL A 62 1.46 4.18 4.32
C VAL A 62 2.85 4.82 4.44
N SER A 63 3.38 5.36 3.34
CA SER A 63 4.69 6.01 3.27
C SER A 63 4.63 7.53 3.52
N LYS A 64 3.43 8.11 3.66
CA LYS A 64 3.27 9.54 4.00
C LYS A 64 3.76 9.82 5.42
N ARG A 65 4.17 11.07 5.70
CA ARG A 65 4.75 11.52 6.99
C ARG A 65 3.91 11.19 8.25
N ARG A 66 2.61 10.91 8.11
CA ARG A 66 1.71 10.56 9.20
C ARG A 66 0.81 9.40 8.77
N PRO A 67 1.34 8.16 8.73
CA PRO A 67 0.52 7.01 8.42
C PRO A 67 -0.50 6.81 9.53
N GLN A 68 -1.77 6.66 9.18
CA GLN A 68 -2.84 6.39 10.14
C GLN A 68 -3.20 4.91 10.10
N ILE A 69 -3.22 4.28 11.27
CA ILE A 69 -3.51 2.85 11.42
C ILE A 69 -4.92 2.49 10.92
N SER A 70 -5.86 3.42 10.95
CA SER A 70 -7.21 3.29 10.38
C SER A 70 -7.22 2.93 8.90
N LEU A 71 -6.17 3.29 8.17
CA LEU A 71 -6.10 3.09 6.73
C LEU A 71 -5.33 1.81 6.35
N ALA A 72 -4.89 1.04 7.34
CA ALA A 72 -4.26 -0.25 7.12
C ALA A 72 -5.24 -1.23 6.44
N ILE A 73 -6.46 -1.39 6.96
CA ILE A 73 -7.45 -2.33 6.39
C ILE A 73 -7.77 -2.02 4.92
N PRO A 74 -8.13 -0.78 4.53
CA PRO A 74 -8.37 -0.44 3.13
C PRO A 74 -7.19 -0.75 2.21
N VAL A 75 -5.96 -0.48 2.65
CA VAL A 75 -4.74 -0.80 1.87
C VAL A 75 -4.60 -2.31 1.70
N TYR A 76 -4.81 -3.09 2.76
CA TYR A 76 -4.72 -4.55 2.69
C TYR A 76 -5.80 -5.14 1.79
N TYR A 77 -7.03 -4.64 1.79
CA TYR A 77 -8.05 -5.11 0.85
C TYR A 77 -7.73 -4.71 -0.59
N GLY A 78 -7.27 -3.50 -0.86
CA GLY A 78 -6.83 -3.12 -2.20
C GLY A 78 -5.66 -3.98 -2.72
N LEU A 79 -4.75 -4.38 -1.83
CA LEU A 79 -3.67 -5.32 -2.17
C LEU A 79 -4.20 -6.73 -2.47
N TYR A 80 -5.20 -7.20 -1.72
CA TYR A 80 -5.86 -8.47 -2.01
C TYR A 80 -6.50 -8.47 -3.39
N ASP A 81 -7.31 -7.45 -3.70
CA ASP A 81 -8.00 -7.32 -4.98
C ASP A 81 -6.98 -7.30 -6.14
N LEU A 82 -5.90 -6.52 -6.01
CA LEU A 82 -4.82 -6.46 -7.00
C LEU A 82 -4.17 -7.83 -7.25
N LEU A 83 -3.80 -8.55 -6.19
CA LEU A 83 -3.12 -9.84 -6.27
C LEU A 83 -4.07 -10.95 -6.76
N SER A 84 -5.30 -10.96 -6.27
CA SER A 84 -6.33 -11.93 -6.62
C SER A 84 -6.73 -11.78 -8.09
N GLU A 85 -7.15 -10.58 -8.52
CA GLU A 85 -7.55 -10.32 -9.91
C GLU A 85 -6.40 -10.62 -10.88
N GLY A 86 -5.17 -10.23 -10.53
CA GLY A 86 -4.00 -10.47 -11.36
C GLY A 86 -3.61 -11.95 -11.45
N SER A 87 -3.76 -12.71 -10.35
CA SER A 87 -3.48 -14.15 -10.34
C SER A 87 -4.54 -14.98 -11.06
N GLU A 88 -5.79 -14.50 -11.10
CA GLU A 88 -6.91 -15.16 -11.76
C GLU A 88 -7.13 -14.66 -13.20
N LEU A 89 -6.28 -13.77 -13.70
CA LEU A 89 -6.38 -13.16 -15.02
C LEU A 89 -7.75 -12.48 -15.24
N GLN A 90 -8.23 -11.76 -14.24
CA GLN A 90 -9.52 -11.08 -14.26
C GLN A 90 -9.39 -9.57 -14.49
N GLY A 91 -10.53 -8.94 -14.83
CA GLY A 91 -10.62 -7.49 -14.99
C GLY A 91 -9.59 -6.94 -15.96
N SER A 92 -8.73 -6.04 -15.47
CA SER A 92 -7.67 -5.38 -16.24
C SER A 92 -6.45 -6.28 -16.54
N PHE A 93 -6.40 -7.49 -15.98
CA PHE A 93 -5.25 -8.41 -16.03
C PHE A 93 -5.47 -9.66 -16.90
N LYS A 94 -6.51 -9.70 -17.75
CA LYS A 94 -6.81 -10.84 -18.63
C LYS A 94 -5.66 -11.26 -19.56
N GLU A 95 -4.88 -10.29 -20.01
CA GLU A 95 -3.77 -10.48 -20.96
C GLU A 95 -2.40 -10.52 -20.28
N LEU A 96 -2.38 -10.77 -18.96
CA LEU A 96 -1.13 -10.81 -18.21
C LEU A 96 -0.31 -12.05 -18.59
N ASP A 97 0.99 -11.86 -18.73
CA ASP A 97 1.94 -12.94 -18.95
C ASP A 97 1.79 -14.02 -17.85
N PRO A 98 1.73 -15.33 -18.21
CA PRO A 98 1.48 -16.40 -17.26
C PRO A 98 2.49 -16.48 -16.11
N ASP A 99 3.77 -16.17 -16.35
CA ASP A 99 4.78 -16.17 -15.29
C ASP A 99 4.52 -15.04 -14.30
N ILE A 100 4.11 -13.86 -14.80
CA ILE A 100 3.75 -12.73 -13.93
C ILE A 100 2.51 -13.09 -13.11
N ALA A 101 1.47 -13.69 -13.71
CA ALA A 101 0.29 -14.16 -12.99
C ALA A 101 0.65 -15.19 -11.91
N SER A 102 1.56 -16.11 -12.20
CA SER A 102 2.09 -17.05 -11.21
C SER A 102 2.84 -16.35 -10.08
N ALA A 103 3.63 -15.32 -10.38
CA ALA A 103 4.31 -14.53 -9.36
C ALA A 103 3.32 -13.80 -8.44
N LEU A 104 2.22 -13.27 -9.00
CA LEU A 104 1.15 -12.66 -8.21
C LEU A 104 0.45 -13.68 -7.30
N LYS A 105 0.26 -14.92 -7.78
CA LYS A 105 -0.29 -16.01 -6.97
C LYS A 105 0.61 -16.34 -5.77
N GLU A 106 1.94 -16.37 -5.96
CA GLU A 106 2.87 -16.52 -4.82
C GLU A 106 2.85 -15.28 -3.91
N GLY A 107 2.71 -14.09 -4.48
CA GLY A 107 2.47 -12.85 -3.75
C GLY A 107 1.22 -12.92 -2.86
N LEU A 108 0.12 -13.49 -3.38
CA LEU A 108 -1.14 -13.67 -2.66
C LEU A 108 -0.98 -14.61 -1.45
N LYS A 109 -0.21 -15.70 -1.58
CA LYS A 109 0.11 -16.56 -0.42
C LYS A 109 0.86 -15.80 0.66
N LYS A 110 1.80 -14.94 0.27
CA LYS A 110 2.57 -14.11 1.20
C LYS A 110 1.68 -13.06 1.85
N TYR A 111 0.76 -12.45 1.09
CA TYR A 111 -0.28 -11.57 1.61
C TYR A 111 -1.09 -12.26 2.71
N MET A 112 -1.63 -13.46 2.44
CA MET A 112 -2.47 -14.19 3.40
C MET A 112 -1.75 -14.41 4.73
N LYS A 113 -0.47 -14.79 4.69
CA LYS A 113 0.35 -14.97 5.89
C LYS A 113 0.41 -13.70 6.76
N TYR A 114 0.57 -12.53 6.15
CA TYR A 114 0.64 -11.28 6.90
C TYR A 114 -0.73 -10.78 7.32
N TYR A 115 -1.75 -11.02 6.51
CA TYR A 115 -3.12 -10.66 6.82
C TYR A 115 -3.64 -11.39 8.05
N THR A 116 -3.28 -12.67 8.26
CA THR A 116 -3.65 -13.41 9.48
C THR A 116 -3.23 -12.67 10.76
N PHE A 117 -2.02 -12.09 10.81
CA PHE A 117 -1.57 -11.33 11.99
C PHE A 117 -2.37 -10.03 12.20
N MET A 118 -2.91 -9.44 11.12
CA MET A 118 -3.77 -8.26 11.21
C MET A 118 -5.17 -8.64 11.68
N ASP A 119 -5.73 -9.70 11.09
CA ASP A 119 -7.09 -10.20 11.34
C ASP A 119 -7.28 -10.66 12.79
N GLU A 120 -6.23 -11.23 13.39
CA GLU A 120 -6.20 -11.60 14.82
C GLU A 120 -6.31 -10.39 15.77
N SER A 121 -6.12 -9.16 15.29
CA SER A 121 -6.10 -7.95 16.10
C SER A 121 -7.31 -7.05 15.85
N GLU A 122 -8.22 -6.99 16.83
CA GLU A 122 -9.40 -6.11 16.82
C GLU A 122 -9.05 -4.61 16.70
N ILE A 123 -7.81 -4.24 17.00
CA ILE A 123 -7.34 -2.84 16.99
C ILE A 123 -7.55 -2.22 15.60
N TYR A 124 -7.24 -2.96 14.53
CA TYR A 124 -7.33 -2.43 13.16
C TYR A 124 -8.77 -2.11 12.75
N TYR A 125 -9.73 -2.96 13.14
CA TYR A 125 -11.15 -2.72 12.89
C TYR A 125 -11.69 -1.61 13.78
N THR A 126 -11.27 -1.57 15.05
CA THR A 126 -11.66 -0.53 16.01
C THR A 126 -11.25 0.86 15.50
N VAL A 127 -9.97 1.03 15.12
CA VAL A 127 -9.47 2.32 14.62
C VAL A 127 -10.08 2.71 13.27
N LEU A 128 -10.41 1.75 12.40
CA LEU A 128 -11.13 2.01 11.15
C LEU A 128 -12.54 2.55 11.42
N ILE A 129 -13.29 1.90 12.32
CA ILE A 129 -14.66 2.31 12.68
C ILE A 129 -14.67 3.68 13.33
N LEU A 130 -13.64 4.01 14.10
CA LEU A 130 -13.50 5.28 14.80
C LEU A 130 -12.94 6.41 13.92
N ASP A 131 -12.45 6.12 12.71
CA ASP A 131 -11.92 7.16 11.82
C ASP A 131 -13.06 8.06 11.29
N PRO A 132 -13.08 9.37 11.65
CA PRO A 132 -14.11 10.28 11.19
C PRO A 132 -14.14 10.44 9.66
N ARG A 133 -13.01 10.22 8.98
CA ARG A 133 -12.93 10.31 7.52
C ARG A 133 -13.68 9.16 6.86
N VAL A 134 -13.52 7.95 7.37
CA VAL A 134 -14.22 6.76 6.87
C VAL A 134 -15.73 6.90 7.07
N LYS A 135 -16.15 7.39 8.24
CA LYS A 135 -17.57 7.73 8.47
C LYS A 135 -18.05 8.84 7.53
N GLY A 136 -17.19 9.83 7.26
CA GLY A 136 -17.51 10.91 6.34
C GLY A 136 -17.71 10.44 4.91
N ASP A 137 -16.81 9.58 4.42
CA ASP A 137 -16.91 8.97 3.11
C ASP A 137 -18.17 8.10 2.98
N LEU A 138 -18.56 7.39 4.04
CA LEU A 138 -19.82 6.63 4.08
C LEU A 138 -21.04 7.54 3.92
N ILE A 139 -21.08 8.67 4.65
CA ILE A 139 -22.18 9.64 4.53
C ILE A 139 -22.30 10.16 3.08
N LEU A 140 -21.18 10.47 2.44
CA LEU A 140 -21.17 10.94 1.04
C LEU A 140 -21.59 9.88 0.03
N LYS A 141 -21.38 8.61 0.35
CA LYS A 141 -21.73 7.49 -0.53
C LYS A 141 -23.22 7.14 -0.42
N GLU A 142 -23.78 7.16 0.78
CA GLU A 142 -25.17 6.74 1.04
C GLU A 142 -26.19 7.85 0.73
N LEU A 143 -25.77 9.12 0.70
CA LEU A 143 -26.64 10.23 0.33
C LEU A 143 -26.64 10.44 -1.18
N GLU A 144 -27.82 10.36 -1.79
CA GLU A 144 -28.00 10.64 -3.22
C GLU A 144 -27.65 12.09 -3.57
N ASP A 145 -27.98 13.03 -2.67
CA ASP A 145 -27.63 14.43 -2.78
C ASP A 145 -26.25 14.70 -2.15
N LYS A 146 -25.26 14.90 -3.03
CA LYS A 146 -23.88 15.20 -2.64
C LYS A 146 -23.74 16.56 -1.95
N GLU A 147 -24.56 17.54 -2.31
CA GLU A 147 -24.50 18.88 -1.69
C GLU A 147 -24.99 18.80 -0.25
N ALA A 148 -26.13 18.13 -0.03
CA ALA A 148 -26.64 17.86 1.31
C ALA A 148 -25.63 17.07 2.17
N GLY A 149 -24.98 16.04 1.59
CA GLY A 149 -23.94 15.28 2.30
C GLY A 149 -22.76 16.13 2.74
N ASN A 150 -22.26 17.03 1.88
CA ASN A 150 -21.19 17.95 2.23
C ASN A 150 -21.60 18.94 3.33
N LEU A 151 -22.83 19.46 3.29
CA LEU A 151 -23.35 20.34 4.34
C LEU A 151 -23.43 19.65 5.70
N ILE A 152 -23.88 18.39 5.74
CA ILE A 152 -23.94 17.59 6.97
C ILE A 152 -22.53 17.36 7.54
N LEU A 153 -21.56 17.03 6.67
CA LEU A 153 -20.17 16.84 7.11
C LEU A 153 -19.59 18.13 7.68
N GLN A 154 -19.81 19.25 7.01
CA GLN A 154 -19.32 20.55 7.46
C GLN A 154 -19.95 20.94 8.81
N ALA A 155 -21.27 20.84 8.93
CA ALA A 155 -21.97 21.14 10.19
C ALA A 155 -21.50 20.24 11.35
N THR A 156 -21.27 18.95 11.07
CA THR A 156 -20.76 18.00 12.07
C THR A 156 -19.33 18.37 12.49
N HIS A 157 -18.46 18.67 11.53
CA HIS A 157 -17.09 19.11 11.79
C HIS A 157 -17.07 20.38 12.65
N ASP A 158 -17.88 21.38 12.31
CA ASP A 158 -17.96 22.65 13.03
C ASP A 158 -18.48 22.45 14.47
N SER A 159 -19.49 21.59 14.65
CA SER A 159 -20.01 21.23 15.98
C SER A 159 -18.95 20.53 16.85
N LEU A 160 -18.15 19.63 16.26
CA LEU A 160 -17.07 18.95 16.96
C LEU A 160 -15.96 19.93 17.37
N HIS A 161 -15.52 20.82 16.48
CA HIS A 161 -14.53 21.85 16.82
C HIS A 161 -15.01 22.80 17.91
N GLN A 162 -16.30 23.16 17.90
CA GLN A 162 -16.88 24.01 18.93
C GLN A 162 -16.90 23.31 20.30
N LYS A 163 -17.27 22.02 20.34
CA LYS A 163 -17.37 21.24 21.59
C LYS A 163 -16.00 20.86 22.15
N TYR A 164 -15.03 20.59 21.28
CA TYR A 164 -13.70 20.11 21.64
C TYR A 164 -12.61 21.12 21.28
N LEU A 165 -12.82 22.40 21.65
CA LEU A 165 -11.81 23.44 21.52
C LEU A 165 -10.49 22.96 22.15
N PRO A 166 -9.33 23.15 21.48
CA PRO A 166 -8.04 22.85 22.07
C PRO A 166 -7.90 23.69 23.35
N THR A 167 -7.90 23.03 24.52
CA THR A 167 -7.62 23.73 25.76
C THR A 167 -6.19 24.24 25.67
N ARG A 168 -6.00 25.56 25.76
CA ARG A 168 -4.72 26.25 25.54
C ARG A 168 -3.61 25.89 26.54
N SER A 169 -3.79 24.89 27.40
CA SER A 169 -2.87 24.54 28.49
C SER A 169 -1.90 23.40 28.18
N GLU A 170 -1.90 22.83 26.97
CA GLU A 170 -0.96 21.78 26.56
C GLU A 170 -0.16 22.16 25.30
N LEU A 171 0.28 23.40 25.20
CA LEU A 171 1.41 23.69 24.31
C LEU A 171 2.64 22.95 24.89
N PRO A 172 3.28 22.02 24.14
CA PRO A 172 4.58 21.52 24.56
C PRO A 172 5.49 22.73 24.67
N THR A 173 6.05 22.94 25.86
CA THR A 173 7.20 23.83 26.03
C THR A 173 8.23 23.43 24.95
N PRO A 174 8.89 24.39 24.26
CA PRO A 174 9.88 24.05 23.25
C PRO A 174 10.87 23.07 23.86
N CYS A 175 10.94 21.85 23.32
CA CYS A 175 11.91 20.85 23.76
C CYS A 175 13.31 21.41 23.53
N ARG A 176 13.90 22.00 24.58
CA ARG A 176 15.33 22.28 24.68
C ARG A 176 16.05 20.97 24.95
N TYR A 177 16.19 20.12 23.93
CA TYR A 177 17.12 19.00 23.95
C TYR A 177 17.65 18.82 22.54
N PHE A 178 18.61 19.67 22.15
CA PHE A 178 19.68 19.42 21.16
C PHE A 178 20.63 20.64 21.13
N ALA A 179 21.00 21.13 22.31
CA ALA A 179 22.29 21.77 22.52
C ALA A 179 22.97 20.89 23.57
N ASP A 180 24.23 20.55 23.34
CA ASP A 180 25.06 19.66 24.18
C ASP A 180 25.07 18.19 23.74
N ILE A 181 25.49 17.96 22.49
CA ILE A 181 26.48 16.91 22.22
C ILE A 181 27.59 17.55 21.38
N VAL A 182 28.70 17.79 22.08
CA VAL A 182 30.04 18.03 21.53
C VAL A 182 30.60 16.73 20.97
#